data_AF-A0A345PK21-F1
#
_entry.id   AF-A0A345PK21-F1
#
_cell.length_a   1.000
_cell.length_b   1.000
_cell.length_c   1.000
_cell.angle_alpha   90.00
_cell.angle_beta   90.00
_cell.angle_gamma   90.00
#
_symmetry.space_group_name_H-M   'P 1'
#
loop_
_entity.id
_entity.type
_entity.pdbx_description
1 polymer ?
#
loop_
_entity_poly.entity_id
_entity_poly.type
_entity_poly.pdbx_seq_one_letter_code
_entity_poly.pdbx_strand_id
1 'polypeptide(L)'
;MNLIDKKVTHKLFGKGSVVKHNDSFIEIHFATENKKFVFPDAFGKHLKLHDTSAANSLEKVIQEQEIERKKEEQEKEEEKNLQRKEQQRRLEHEKLMKNHKLHPESQTVVWCDEEEQSSFMTEWKVYTGVIKSGNNKGEPKIPTRVHQNSACLLTARDSSMPEEDRRILGVYMVNEDFIGKFCEDGFIPAHSEYRLQLTEQESDRMPFWKYYVNEKSPEKMTWNTGKFRYFDNVWMAQILLDIVSLKTDTQERELAKEFFEHYCKMNQIREEELPKPNGALMRM
;
A
#
# COMPACT_ATOMS: atom_id res chain seq x y z
N MET A 1 12.01 -42.45 -12.31
CA MET A 1 12.04 -43.43 -13.43
C MET A 1 13.45 -43.99 -13.58
N ASN A 2 13.63 -45.30 -13.85
CA ASN A 2 14.95 -45.87 -14.14
C ASN A 2 15.15 -46.05 -15.65
N LEU A 3 16.08 -45.30 -16.23
CA LEU A 3 16.43 -45.34 -17.65
C LEU A 3 17.69 -46.15 -17.95
N ILE A 4 18.38 -46.67 -16.94
CA ILE A 4 19.60 -47.48 -17.14
C ILE A 4 19.30 -48.70 -18.02
N ASP A 5 20.23 -49.00 -18.92
CA ASP A 5 20.17 -50.06 -19.94
C ASP A 5 19.10 -49.91 -21.03
N LYS A 6 18.27 -48.86 -20.98
CA LYS A 6 17.28 -48.61 -22.02
C LYS A 6 17.95 -48.18 -23.33
N LYS A 7 17.41 -48.67 -24.45
CA LYS A 7 17.90 -48.35 -25.81
C LYS A 7 17.32 -47.03 -26.28
N VAL A 8 18.20 -46.17 -26.79
CA VAL A 8 17.86 -44.86 -27.34
C VAL A 8 18.45 -44.71 -28.75
N THR A 9 17.93 -43.77 -29.53
CA THR A 9 18.53 -43.36 -30.79
C THR A 9 18.70 -41.85 -30.81
N HIS A 10 19.95 -41.43 -31.00
CA HIS A 10 20.30 -40.04 -31.25
C HIS A 10 20.29 -39.76 -32.75
N LYS A 11 19.82 -38.57 -33.15
CA LYS A 11 19.76 -38.17 -34.57
C LYS A 11 21.11 -38.27 -35.31
N LEU A 12 22.22 -37.99 -34.62
CA LEU A 12 23.58 -37.98 -35.20
C LEU A 12 24.45 -39.18 -34.81
N PHE A 13 24.28 -39.71 -33.59
CA PHE A 13 25.18 -40.75 -33.05
C PHE A 13 24.60 -42.16 -33.17
N GLY A 14 23.41 -42.28 -33.77
CA GLY A 14 22.75 -43.55 -33.99
C GLY A 14 22.24 -44.19 -32.70
N LYS A 15 22.27 -45.52 -32.65
CA LYS A 15 21.74 -46.30 -31.52
C LYS A 15 22.72 -46.27 -30.35
N GLY A 16 22.19 -46.07 -29.14
CA GLY A 16 22.96 -46.09 -27.91
C GLY A 16 22.19 -46.75 -26.75
N SER A 17 22.91 -47.00 -25.67
CA SER A 17 22.38 -47.53 -24.41
C SER A 17 22.66 -46.54 -23.28
N VAL A 18 21.65 -46.28 -22.44
CA VAL A 18 21.82 -45.42 -21.27
C VAL A 18 22.68 -46.14 -20.23
N VAL A 19 23.78 -45.51 -19.82
CA VAL A 19 24.71 -46.06 -18.83
C VAL A 19 24.68 -45.31 -17.50
N LYS A 20 24.22 -44.06 -17.50
CA LYS A 20 24.04 -43.26 -16.28
C LYS A 20 22.87 -42.31 -16.44
N HIS A 21 22.13 -42.06 -15.37
CA HIS A 21 20.98 -41.17 -15.37
C HIS A 21 20.81 -40.53 -13.99
N ASN A 22 20.58 -39.22 -13.97
CA ASN A 22 20.07 -38.48 -12.81
C ASN A 22 19.13 -37.36 -13.28
N ASP A 23 18.67 -36.53 -12.35
CA ASP A 23 17.66 -35.50 -12.61
C ASP A 23 18.13 -34.37 -13.54
N SER A 24 19.43 -34.23 -13.79
CA SER A 24 20.03 -33.15 -14.59
C SER A 24 20.62 -33.61 -15.93
N PHE A 25 21.11 -34.84 -15.99
CA PHE A 25 21.74 -35.37 -17.19
C PHE A 25 21.54 -36.88 -17.36
N ILE A 26 21.66 -37.30 -18.62
CA ILE A 26 21.72 -38.70 -19.02
C ILE A 26 23.00 -38.96 -19.80
N GLU A 27 23.67 -40.06 -19.48
CA GLU A 27 24.87 -40.52 -20.17
C GLU A 27 24.53 -41.76 -21.00
N ILE A 28 24.86 -41.70 -22.29
CA ILE A 28 24.54 -42.74 -23.26
C ILE A 28 25.84 -43.22 -23.89
N HIS A 29 26.05 -44.53 -23.85
CA HIS A 29 27.12 -45.20 -24.58
C HIS A 29 26.66 -45.48 -26.02
N PHE A 30 27.35 -44.87 -26.97
CA PHE A 30 27.23 -45.16 -28.40
C PHE A 30 28.36 -46.09 -28.84
N ALA A 31 28.41 -46.45 -30.13
CA ALA A 31 29.32 -47.47 -30.67
C ALA A 31 30.79 -47.34 -30.24
N THR A 32 31.29 -46.11 -30.04
CA THR A 32 32.69 -45.85 -29.72
C THR A 32 32.91 -44.94 -28.50
N GLU A 33 31.89 -44.26 -27.98
CA GLU A 33 32.06 -43.24 -26.94
C GLU A 33 30.80 -43.03 -26.07
N ASN A 34 31.01 -42.54 -24.84
CA ASN A 34 29.95 -42.04 -23.98
C ASN A 34 29.70 -40.56 -24.24
N LYS A 35 28.43 -40.15 -24.35
CA LYS A 35 28.05 -38.74 -24.35
C LYS A 35 27.00 -38.44 -23.31
N LYS A 36 27.12 -37.25 -22.70
CA LYS A 36 26.17 -36.70 -21.75
C LYS A 36 25.22 -35.74 -22.45
N PHE A 37 23.95 -35.80 -22.09
CA PHE A 37 22.90 -34.91 -22.57
C PHE A 37 22.10 -34.39 -21.40
N VAL A 38 21.51 -33.19 -21.57
CA VAL A 38 20.62 -32.59 -20.56
C VAL A 38 19.34 -33.41 -20.48
N PHE A 39 18.98 -33.83 -19.27
CA PHE A 39 17.75 -34.57 -19.01
C PHE A 39 16.70 -33.63 -18.41
N PRO A 40 15.41 -33.77 -18.76
CA PRO A 40 14.84 -34.58 -19.86
C PRO A 40 14.89 -33.89 -21.23
N ASP A 41 15.37 -32.63 -21.33
CA ASP A 41 15.30 -31.78 -22.53
C ASP A 41 15.88 -32.36 -23.83
N ALA A 42 16.87 -33.25 -23.74
CA ALA A 42 17.46 -33.88 -24.91
C ALA A 42 16.51 -34.88 -25.59
N PHE A 43 15.52 -35.40 -24.87
CA PHE A 43 14.50 -36.28 -25.42
C PHE A 43 13.45 -35.50 -26.22
N GLY A 44 12.94 -36.12 -27.28
CA GLY A 44 12.06 -35.46 -28.27
C GLY A 44 12.85 -34.71 -29.34
N LYS A 45 13.74 -33.77 -28.96
CA LYS A 45 14.55 -33.00 -29.93
C LYS A 45 15.73 -33.79 -30.48
N HIS A 46 16.46 -34.53 -29.64
CA HIS A 46 17.73 -35.16 -30.03
C HIS A 46 17.74 -36.68 -29.82
N LEU A 47 17.03 -37.17 -28.81
CA LEU A 47 16.96 -38.58 -28.42
C LEU A 47 15.53 -39.13 -28.54
N LYS A 48 15.42 -40.35 -29.08
CA LYS A 48 14.20 -41.16 -29.07
C LYS A 48 14.42 -42.43 -28.24
N LEU A 49 13.54 -42.67 -27.28
CA LEU A 49 13.54 -43.87 -26.44
C LEU A 49 12.73 -44.98 -27.13
N HIS A 50 13.24 -46.21 -27.15
CA HIS A 50 12.55 -47.34 -27.79
C HIS A 50 11.60 -48.09 -26.86
N ASP A 51 11.74 -47.91 -25.54
CA ASP A 51 10.86 -48.53 -24.54
C ASP A 51 9.58 -47.72 -24.40
N THR A 52 8.44 -48.30 -24.80
CA THR A 52 7.14 -47.63 -24.83
C THR A 52 6.64 -47.22 -23.43
N SER A 53 6.89 -48.02 -22.40
CA SER A 53 6.45 -47.73 -21.03
C SER A 53 7.26 -46.59 -20.42
N ALA A 54 8.58 -46.63 -20.62
CA ALA A 54 9.48 -45.57 -20.19
C ALA A 54 9.28 -44.29 -21.02
N ALA A 55 8.91 -44.39 -22.30
CA ALA A 55 8.62 -43.23 -23.15
C ALA A 55 7.38 -42.47 -22.67
N ASN A 56 6.30 -43.16 -22.31
CA ASN A 56 5.10 -42.54 -21.74
C ASN A 56 5.39 -41.85 -20.39
N SER A 57 6.23 -42.47 -19.56
CA SER A 57 6.63 -41.90 -18.28
C SER A 57 7.49 -40.65 -18.47
N LEU A 58 8.39 -40.68 -19.46
CA LEU A 58 9.23 -39.55 -19.84
C LEU A 58 8.41 -38.39 -20.42
N GLU A 59 7.38 -38.67 -21.21
CA GLU A 59 6.50 -37.63 -21.77
C GLU A 59 5.77 -36.85 -20.68
N LYS A 60 5.30 -37.53 -19.62
CA LYS A 60 4.73 -36.86 -18.45
C LYS A 60 5.72 -35.94 -17.76
N VAL A 61 6.96 -36.40 -17.55
CA VAL A 61 8.04 -35.59 -16.95
C VAL A 61 8.34 -34.35 -17.80
N ILE A 62 8.37 -34.49 -19.13
CA ILE A 62 8.57 -33.35 -20.04
C ILE A 62 7.40 -32.36 -19.96
N GLN A 63 6.15 -32.84 -19.90
CA GLN A 63 4.97 -31.99 -19.77
C GLN A 63 4.93 -31.24 -18.45
N GLU A 64 5.24 -31.90 -17.33
CA GLU A 64 5.32 -31.28 -16.00
C GLU A 64 6.36 -30.16 -15.99
N GLN A 65 7.55 -30.40 -16.54
CA GLN A 65 8.62 -29.40 -16.60
C GLN A 65 8.27 -28.22 -17.53
N GLU A 66 7.52 -28.45 -18.61
CA GLU A 66 7.05 -27.38 -19.50
C GLU A 66 5.99 -26.49 -18.82
N ILE A 67 5.08 -27.09 -18.03
CA ILE A 67 4.11 -26.35 -17.21
C ILE A 67 4.83 -25.50 -16.18
N GLU A 68 5.82 -26.07 -15.50
CA GLU A 68 6.65 -25.36 -14.50
C GLU A 68 7.41 -24.19 -15.14
N ARG A 69 8.05 -24.39 -16.29
CA ARG A 69 8.71 -23.32 -17.05
C ARG A 69 7.76 -22.18 -17.42
N LYS A 70 6.56 -22.50 -17.92
CA LYS A 70 5.56 -21.48 -18.26
C LYS A 70 5.09 -20.72 -17.04
N LYS A 71 4.92 -21.41 -15.90
CA LYS A 71 4.55 -20.78 -14.64
C LYS A 71 5.64 -19.83 -14.15
N GLU A 72 6.91 -20.26 -14.18
CA GLU A 72 8.05 -19.41 -13.85
C GLU A 72 8.18 -18.21 -14.79
N GLU A 73 7.96 -18.39 -16.09
CA GLU A 73 7.99 -17.30 -17.07
C GLU A 73 6.88 -16.29 -16.80
N GLN A 74 5.67 -16.77 -16.50
CA GLN A 74 4.54 -15.92 -16.14
C GLN A 74 4.81 -15.16 -14.82
N GLU A 75 5.31 -15.84 -13.78
CA GLU A 75 5.70 -15.21 -12.51
C GLU A 75 6.78 -14.13 -12.73
N LYS A 76 7.81 -14.43 -13.54
CA LYS A 76 8.86 -13.46 -13.90
C LYS A 76 8.31 -12.28 -14.72
N GLU A 77 7.33 -12.51 -15.58
CA GLU A 77 6.69 -11.45 -16.37
C GLU A 77 5.79 -10.56 -15.51
N GLU A 78 5.02 -11.15 -14.60
CA GLU A 78 4.22 -10.46 -13.59
C GLU A 78 5.12 -9.62 -12.67
N GLU A 79 6.23 -10.18 -12.19
CA GLU A 79 7.22 -9.46 -11.38
C GLU A 79 7.84 -8.28 -12.14
N LYS A 80 8.26 -8.49 -13.41
CA LYS A 80 8.76 -7.41 -14.26
C LYS A 80 7.72 -6.32 -14.51
N ASN A 81 6.45 -6.70 -14.71
CA ASN A 81 5.37 -5.75 -14.90
C ASN A 81 5.09 -4.95 -13.62
N LEU A 82 5.16 -5.60 -12.45
CA LEU A 82 5.06 -4.92 -11.16
C LEU A 82 6.20 -3.93 -10.96
N GLN A 83 7.46 -4.36 -11.19
CA GLN A 83 8.64 -3.50 -11.11
C GLN A 83 8.56 -2.30 -12.07
N ARG A 84 8.08 -2.51 -13.32
CA ARG A 84 7.86 -1.41 -14.29
C ARG A 84 6.82 -0.43 -13.79
N LYS A 85 5.69 -0.92 -13.24
CA LYS A 85 4.65 -0.06 -12.65
C LYS A 85 5.19 0.73 -11.48
N GLU A 86 5.95 0.12 -10.58
CA GLU A 86 6.60 0.80 -9.46
C GLU A 86 7.60 1.85 -9.92
N GLN A 87 8.45 1.53 -10.90
CA GLN A 87 9.42 2.48 -11.44
C GLN A 87 8.73 3.67 -12.11
N GLN A 88 7.65 3.44 -12.86
CA GLN A 88 6.85 4.50 -13.43
C GLN A 88 6.22 5.38 -12.35
N ARG A 89 5.63 4.78 -11.30
CA ARG A 89 5.11 5.51 -10.14
C ARG A 89 6.20 6.35 -9.47
N ARG A 90 7.42 5.82 -9.29
CA ARG A 90 8.56 6.55 -8.72
C ARG A 90 8.98 7.75 -9.57
N LEU A 91 9.09 7.57 -10.89
CA LEU A 91 9.41 8.65 -11.82
C LEU A 91 8.34 9.74 -11.83
N GLU A 92 7.07 9.35 -11.77
CA GLU A 92 5.94 10.28 -11.68
C GLU A 92 5.91 10.99 -10.31
N HIS A 93 6.22 10.26 -9.23
CA HIS A 93 6.40 10.78 -7.88
C HIS A 93 7.49 11.85 -7.83
N GLU A 94 8.69 11.55 -8.35
CA GLU A 94 9.83 12.48 -8.39
C GLU A 94 9.50 13.76 -9.18
N LYS A 95 8.83 13.62 -10.34
CA LYS A 95 8.39 14.77 -11.16
C LYS A 95 7.40 15.67 -10.44
N LEU A 96 6.48 15.08 -9.66
CA LEU A 96 5.52 15.84 -8.87
C LEU A 96 6.19 16.52 -7.69
N MET A 97 7.09 15.85 -6.99
CA MET A 97 7.83 16.42 -5.85
C MET A 97 8.67 17.63 -6.25
N LYS A 98 9.31 17.59 -7.42
CA LYS A 98 10.11 18.72 -7.94
C LYS A 98 9.30 19.99 -8.17
N ASN A 99 7.98 19.87 -8.39
CA ASN A 99 7.07 20.99 -8.65
C ASN A 99 6.01 21.17 -7.54
N HIS A 100 6.08 20.41 -6.44
CA HIS A 100 5.03 20.41 -5.45
C HIS A 100 5.10 21.70 -4.62
N LYS A 101 4.17 22.61 -4.87
CA LYS A 101 3.88 23.74 -3.98
C LYS A 101 2.90 23.25 -2.92
N LEU A 102 3.24 23.50 -1.66
CA LEU A 102 2.37 23.18 -0.52
C LEU A 102 1.03 23.91 -0.70
N HIS A 103 -0.04 23.13 -0.80
CA HIS A 103 -1.39 23.67 -0.79
C HIS A 103 -1.76 24.03 0.66
N PRO A 104 -2.38 25.20 0.93
CA PRO A 104 -2.72 25.61 2.30
C PRO A 104 -3.73 24.66 2.98
N GLU A 105 -4.54 23.96 2.19
CA GLU A 105 -5.50 22.95 2.64
C GLU A 105 -5.17 21.56 2.05
N SER A 106 -4.06 20.96 2.48
CA SER A 106 -3.67 19.60 2.05
C SER A 106 -3.93 18.53 3.10
N GLN A 107 -4.46 18.90 4.27
CA GLN A 107 -4.75 17.96 5.35
C GLN A 107 -6.12 17.34 5.15
N THR A 108 -6.35 16.16 5.71
CA THR A 108 -7.66 15.50 5.64
C THR A 108 -8.26 15.32 7.01
N VAL A 109 -9.58 15.50 7.10
CA VAL A 109 -10.37 15.04 8.24
C VAL A 109 -11.37 14.00 7.75
N VAL A 110 -11.44 12.88 8.45
CA VAL A 110 -12.30 11.73 8.13
C VAL A 110 -13.28 11.51 9.27
N TRP A 111 -14.53 11.21 8.91
CA TRP A 111 -15.53 10.71 9.84
C TRP A 111 -15.46 9.19 9.89
N CYS A 112 -15.09 8.67 11.06
CA CYS A 112 -15.11 7.25 11.40
C CYS A 112 -16.43 6.90 12.08
N ASP A 113 -17.14 5.92 11.52
CA ASP A 113 -18.25 5.27 12.22
C ASP A 113 -17.74 4.24 13.25
N GLU A 114 -18.64 3.66 14.04
CA GLU A 114 -18.27 2.72 15.11
C GLU A 114 -17.57 1.45 14.59
N GLU A 115 -17.96 0.97 13.41
CA GLU A 115 -17.34 -0.23 12.80
C GLU A 115 -15.89 0.06 12.41
N GLU A 116 -15.64 1.24 11.83
CA GLU A 116 -14.30 1.66 11.41
C GLU A 116 -13.39 2.08 12.56
N GLN A 117 -13.97 2.46 13.70
CA GLN A 117 -13.19 2.74 14.91
C GLN A 117 -12.33 1.55 15.34
N SER A 118 -12.79 0.31 15.10
CA SER A 118 -12.00 -0.88 15.43
C SER A 118 -10.97 -1.22 14.35
N SER A 119 -11.29 -1.02 13.07
CA SER A 119 -10.40 -1.37 11.95
C SER A 119 -9.26 -0.37 11.74
N PHE A 120 -9.45 0.92 12.06
CA PHE A 120 -8.33 1.88 11.95
C PHE A 120 -7.22 1.56 12.94
N MET A 121 -7.58 1.11 14.16
CA MET A 121 -6.61 0.84 15.23
C MET A 121 -5.63 -0.27 14.83
N THR A 122 -6.07 -1.17 13.94
CA THR A 122 -5.26 -2.28 13.45
C THR A 122 -4.59 -1.96 12.12
N GLU A 123 -5.30 -1.37 11.17
CA GLU A 123 -4.82 -1.23 9.78
C GLU A 123 -4.10 0.08 9.48
N TRP A 124 -4.25 1.12 10.32
CA TRP A 124 -3.63 2.43 10.15
C TRP A 124 -3.76 2.98 8.71
N LYS A 125 -4.97 2.86 8.15
CA LYS A 125 -5.36 3.48 6.90
C LYS A 125 -6.83 3.86 6.98
N VAL A 126 -7.23 4.87 6.22
CA VAL A 126 -8.65 5.28 6.16
C VAL A 126 -9.17 5.28 4.75
N TYR A 127 -10.45 4.96 4.61
CA TYR A 127 -11.18 5.07 3.36
C TYR A 127 -11.77 6.46 3.20
N THR A 128 -11.65 7.04 2.00
CA THR A 128 -12.18 8.36 1.65
C THR A 128 -13.66 8.36 1.24
N GLY A 129 -14.29 7.18 1.19
CA GLY A 129 -15.67 7.03 0.77
C GLY A 129 -15.83 7.04 -0.75
N VAL A 130 -17.10 6.98 -1.18
CA VAL A 130 -17.48 6.96 -2.61
C VAL A 130 -18.08 8.28 -3.07
N ILE A 131 -17.97 8.55 -4.37
CA ILE A 131 -18.70 9.61 -5.05
C ILE A 131 -20.20 9.29 -5.01
N LYS A 132 -21.01 10.24 -4.50
CA LYS A 132 -22.44 10.01 -4.23
C LYS A 132 -23.38 10.29 -5.42
N SER A 133 -22.89 10.97 -6.46
CA SER A 133 -23.71 11.46 -7.58
C SER A 133 -22.91 11.63 -8.88
N GLY A 134 -23.60 11.75 -10.00
CA GLY A 134 -22.99 11.95 -11.33
C GLY A 134 -22.55 10.64 -11.98
N ASN A 135 -21.81 10.74 -13.10
CA ASN A 135 -21.41 9.59 -13.91
C ASN A 135 -20.48 8.62 -13.15
N ASN A 136 -19.71 9.12 -12.19
CA ASN A 136 -18.75 8.35 -11.40
C ASN A 136 -19.33 7.88 -10.06
N LYS A 137 -20.66 7.88 -9.92
CA LYS A 137 -21.32 7.46 -8.67
C LYS A 137 -20.90 6.03 -8.30
N GLY A 138 -20.47 5.85 -7.05
CA GLY A 138 -20.00 4.57 -6.53
C GLY A 138 -18.49 4.36 -6.63
N GLU A 139 -17.78 5.16 -7.44
CA GLU A 139 -16.31 5.11 -7.49
C GLU A 139 -15.69 5.71 -6.22
N PRO A 140 -14.50 5.23 -5.78
CA PRO A 140 -13.76 5.81 -4.66
C PRO A 140 -13.45 7.30 -4.87
N LYS A 141 -13.53 8.07 -3.79
CA LYS A 141 -13.23 9.51 -3.84
C LYS A 141 -11.72 9.74 -3.67
N ILE A 142 -11.03 9.96 -4.78
CA ILE A 142 -9.57 10.05 -4.78
C ILE A 142 -9.05 11.32 -4.05
N PRO A 143 -8.16 11.18 -3.05
CA PRO A 143 -7.67 12.30 -2.24
C PRO A 143 -6.51 13.05 -2.94
N THR A 144 -6.78 13.64 -4.09
CA THR A 144 -5.76 14.25 -4.99
C THR A 144 -4.86 15.33 -4.39
N ARG A 145 -5.24 15.98 -3.28
CA ARG A 145 -4.40 16.99 -2.59
C ARG A 145 -3.48 16.40 -1.52
N VAL A 146 -3.63 15.12 -1.20
CA VAL A 146 -2.88 14.45 -0.15
C VAL A 146 -1.50 14.05 -0.67
N HIS A 147 -0.47 14.39 0.11
CA HIS A 147 0.92 14.05 -0.16
C HIS A 147 1.63 13.68 1.16
N GLN A 148 2.93 13.38 1.10
CA GLN A 148 3.74 13.05 2.26
C GLN A 148 3.82 14.14 3.35
N ASN A 149 3.46 15.40 3.05
CA ASN A 149 3.35 16.48 4.04
C ASN A 149 1.96 16.55 4.69
N SER A 150 1.02 15.74 4.23
CA SER A 150 -0.33 15.67 4.76
C SER A 150 -0.41 14.75 5.97
N ALA A 151 -1.36 15.05 6.85
CA ALA A 151 -1.81 14.23 7.95
C ALA A 151 -3.33 14.05 7.86
N CYS A 152 -3.79 12.93 8.39
CA CYS A 152 -5.19 12.57 8.46
C CYS A 152 -5.69 12.63 9.90
N LEU A 153 -6.67 13.50 10.13
CA LEU A 153 -7.40 13.64 11.38
C LEU A 153 -8.60 12.68 11.38
N LEU A 154 -8.75 11.93 12.47
CA LEU A 154 -9.86 11.02 12.69
C LEU A 154 -10.85 11.68 13.64
N THR A 155 -12.13 11.67 13.26
CA THR A 155 -13.20 12.23 14.09
C THR A 155 -14.37 11.27 14.16
N ALA A 156 -15.07 11.31 15.29
CA ALA A 156 -16.35 10.65 15.44
C ALA A 156 -17.35 11.58 16.11
N ARG A 157 -18.62 11.25 15.90
CA ARG A 157 -19.77 11.86 16.54
C ARG A 157 -20.75 10.75 16.84
N ASP A 158 -21.20 10.66 18.08
CA ASP A 158 -22.31 9.79 18.45
C ASP A 158 -23.55 10.22 17.68
N SER A 159 -24.28 9.26 17.11
CA SER A 159 -25.49 9.54 16.32
C SER A 159 -26.56 10.33 17.10
N SER A 160 -26.57 10.19 18.43
CA SER A 160 -27.50 10.85 19.36
C SER A 160 -27.06 12.27 19.78
N MET A 161 -25.80 12.64 19.53
CA MET A 161 -25.24 13.94 19.94
C MET A 161 -25.31 15.00 18.82
N PRO A 162 -25.41 16.29 19.17
CA PRO A 162 -25.32 17.36 18.18
C PRO A 162 -23.96 17.37 17.49
N GLU A 163 -23.90 18.01 16.31
CA GLU A 163 -22.67 18.02 15.51
C GLU A 163 -21.50 18.75 16.20
N GLU A 164 -21.80 19.71 17.06
CA GLU A 164 -20.82 20.47 17.86
C GLU A 164 -19.97 19.59 18.79
N ASP A 165 -20.50 18.44 19.21
CA ASP A 165 -19.83 17.46 20.07
C ASP A 165 -18.93 16.48 19.30
N ARG A 166 -18.70 16.70 17.99
CA ARG A 166 -17.74 15.91 17.22
C ARG A 166 -16.35 16.00 17.86
N ARG A 167 -15.81 14.85 18.23
CA ARG A 167 -14.52 14.71 18.91
C ARG A 167 -13.44 14.15 18.00
N ILE A 168 -12.19 14.52 18.26
CA ILE A 168 -11.01 14.01 17.59
C ILE A 168 -10.60 12.69 18.25
N LEU A 169 -10.47 11.63 17.48
CA LEU A 169 -10.06 10.30 17.95
C LEU A 169 -8.55 10.07 17.87
N GLY A 170 -7.89 10.77 16.95
CA GLY A 170 -6.49 10.55 16.67
C GLY A 170 -6.06 11.21 15.37
N VAL A 171 -4.78 11.11 15.07
CA VAL A 171 -4.16 11.71 13.90
C VAL A 171 -2.96 10.88 13.48
N TYR A 172 -2.71 10.78 12.18
CA TYR A 172 -1.48 10.20 11.67
C TYR A 172 -0.95 10.99 10.46
N MET A 173 0.36 10.97 10.27
CA MET A 173 1.00 11.48 9.07
C MET A 173 0.79 10.49 7.93
N VAL A 174 0.55 10.97 6.73
CA VAL A 174 0.41 10.11 5.55
C VAL A 174 1.73 9.41 5.24
N ASN A 175 1.66 8.18 4.74
CA ASN A 175 2.83 7.40 4.35
C ASN A 175 3.76 8.20 3.41
N GLU A 176 5.07 8.09 3.61
CA GLU A 176 6.09 8.86 2.90
C GLU A 176 6.07 8.65 1.37
N ASP A 177 5.72 7.45 0.90
CA ASP A 177 5.65 7.14 -0.53
C ASP A 177 4.30 7.48 -1.18
N PHE A 178 3.31 7.91 -0.38
CA PHE A 178 1.95 8.11 -0.85
C PHE A 178 1.75 9.46 -1.55
N ILE A 179 1.19 9.38 -2.76
CA ILE A 179 0.70 10.53 -3.51
C ILE A 179 -0.77 10.30 -3.85
N GLY A 180 -1.65 11.13 -3.30
CA GLY A 180 -3.08 10.97 -3.44
C GLY A 180 -3.61 11.06 -4.87
N LYS A 181 -2.87 11.70 -5.79
CA LYS A 181 -3.21 11.71 -7.23
C LYS A 181 -3.13 10.32 -7.88
N PHE A 182 -2.30 9.42 -7.37
CA PHE A 182 -2.13 8.05 -7.88
C PHE A 182 -2.90 7.01 -7.07
N CYS A 183 -3.71 7.46 -6.10
CA CYS A 183 -4.61 6.57 -5.38
C CYS A 183 -5.74 6.13 -6.31
N GLU A 184 -6.00 4.82 -6.33
CA GLU A 184 -7.06 4.20 -7.14
C GLU A 184 -8.19 3.66 -6.26
N ASP A 185 -7.88 3.22 -5.04
CA ASP A 185 -8.77 2.51 -4.12
C ASP A 185 -9.46 3.42 -3.10
N GLY A 186 -9.04 4.68 -2.98
CA GLY A 186 -9.53 5.63 -1.99
C GLY A 186 -9.00 5.40 -0.58
N PHE A 187 -7.94 4.61 -0.39
CA PHE A 187 -7.31 4.46 0.92
C PHE A 187 -6.11 5.39 1.08
N ILE A 188 -6.01 6.01 2.26
CA ILE A 188 -4.84 6.79 2.66
C ILE A 188 -4.12 5.98 3.75
N PRO A 189 -2.92 5.43 3.47
CA PRO A 189 -2.12 4.72 4.45
C PRO A 189 -1.34 5.68 5.37
N ALA A 190 -1.17 5.28 6.63
CA ALA A 190 -0.38 6.03 7.59
C ALA A 190 1.13 5.81 7.41
N HIS A 191 1.89 6.79 7.89
CA HIS A 191 3.31 6.73 8.15
C HIS A 191 3.62 5.73 9.26
N SER A 192 4.81 5.12 9.22
CA SER A 192 5.23 4.10 10.20
C SER A 192 5.36 4.66 11.62
N GLU A 193 5.91 5.86 11.77
CA GLU A 193 6.26 6.46 13.07
C GLU A 193 5.21 7.46 13.60
N TYR A 194 4.76 8.38 12.75
CA TYR A 194 3.94 9.51 13.17
C TYR A 194 2.45 9.18 13.24
N ARG A 195 2.06 8.54 14.35
CA ARG A 195 0.71 8.03 14.60
C ARG A 195 0.32 8.29 16.05
N LEU A 196 -0.80 8.96 16.28
CA LEU A 196 -1.32 9.25 17.62
C LEU A 196 -2.77 8.82 17.71
N GLN A 197 -3.06 8.04 18.76
CA GLN A 197 -4.40 7.68 19.16
C GLN A 197 -4.72 8.37 20.49
N LEU A 198 -5.91 8.93 20.59
CA LEU A 198 -6.40 9.52 21.83
C LEU A 198 -7.25 8.49 22.57
N THR A 199 -7.08 8.45 23.89
CA THR A 199 -8.02 7.77 24.77
C THR A 199 -9.38 8.46 24.74
N GLU A 200 -10.43 7.80 25.22
CA GLU A 200 -11.77 8.39 25.28
C GLU A 200 -11.78 9.73 26.05
N GLN A 201 -11.11 9.76 27.20
CA GLN A 201 -11.00 10.96 28.05
C GLN A 201 -10.22 12.10 27.39
N GLU A 202 -9.21 11.77 26.60
CA GLU A 202 -8.45 12.75 25.80
C GLU A 202 -9.29 13.28 24.63
N SER A 203 -10.01 12.37 23.96
CA SER A 203 -10.89 12.69 22.83
C SER A 203 -11.99 13.68 23.23
N ASP A 204 -12.60 13.48 24.39
CA ASP A 204 -13.65 14.38 24.93
C ASP A 204 -13.13 15.80 25.20
N ARG A 205 -11.82 15.96 25.39
CA ARG A 205 -11.16 17.26 25.58
C ARG A 205 -10.69 17.90 24.26
N MET A 206 -10.91 17.21 23.13
CA MET A 206 -10.46 17.61 21.80
C MET A 206 -11.64 17.77 20.83
N PRO A 207 -12.56 18.73 21.04
CA PRO A 207 -13.66 18.99 20.13
C PRO A 207 -13.14 19.50 18.78
N PHE A 208 -13.59 18.89 17.68
CA PHE A 208 -13.15 19.23 16.32
C PHE A 208 -13.48 20.69 15.95
N TRP A 209 -14.66 21.15 16.34
CA TRP A 209 -15.16 22.49 16.02
C TRP A 209 -14.47 23.63 16.78
N LYS A 210 -13.58 23.32 17.73
CA LYS A 210 -12.65 24.30 18.31
C LYS A 210 -11.67 24.83 17.27
N TYR A 211 -11.30 24.00 16.30
CA TYR A 211 -10.28 24.31 15.29
C TYR A 211 -10.92 24.65 13.94
N TYR A 212 -11.88 23.84 13.50
CA TYR A 212 -12.47 23.97 12.18
C TYR A 212 -13.63 24.98 12.16
N VAL A 213 -13.70 25.74 11.08
CA VAL A 213 -14.84 26.60 10.74
C VAL A 213 -15.02 26.65 9.24
N ASN A 214 -16.27 26.62 8.78
CA ASN A 214 -16.58 26.87 7.39
C ASN A 214 -16.75 28.38 7.18
N GLU A 215 -15.77 29.05 6.59
CA GLU A 215 -15.81 30.51 6.40
C GLU A 215 -16.99 30.98 5.53
N LYS A 216 -17.61 30.10 4.73
CA LYS A 216 -18.82 30.43 3.96
C LYS A 216 -20.10 30.45 4.80
N SER A 217 -20.09 29.79 5.96
CA SER A 217 -21.21 29.76 6.90
C SER A 217 -20.67 29.57 8.32
N PRO A 218 -19.98 30.59 8.89
CA PRO A 218 -19.30 30.47 10.18
C PRO A 218 -20.26 30.17 11.35
N GLU A 219 -21.53 30.52 11.20
CA GLU A 219 -22.59 30.30 12.18
C GLU A 219 -23.13 28.86 12.20
N LYS A 220 -22.64 27.97 11.33
CA LYS A 220 -23.13 26.59 11.19
C LYS A 220 -22.03 25.57 11.44
N MET A 221 -22.27 24.71 12.43
CA MET A 221 -21.49 23.48 12.65
C MET A 221 -22.16 22.31 11.95
N THR A 222 -21.86 22.10 10.67
CA THR A 222 -22.40 20.98 9.90
C THR A 222 -21.35 20.21 9.10
N TRP A 223 -21.32 18.89 9.27
CA TRP A 223 -20.48 17.99 8.46
C TRP A 223 -21.06 17.75 7.06
N ASN A 224 -22.34 18.01 6.81
CA ASN A 224 -23.07 17.72 5.56
C ASN A 224 -22.76 16.32 4.98
N THR A 225 -22.49 16.24 3.66
CA THR A 225 -22.26 14.98 2.95
C THR A 225 -20.77 14.64 2.82
N GLY A 226 -20.52 13.33 2.68
CA GLY A 226 -19.19 12.76 2.40
C GLY A 226 -18.47 12.24 3.63
N LYS A 227 -17.49 11.36 3.40
CA LYS A 227 -16.72 10.70 4.45
C LYS A 227 -15.50 11.48 4.90
N PHE A 228 -14.92 12.29 4.01
CA PHE A 228 -13.77 13.12 4.31
C PHE A 228 -13.82 14.49 3.62
N ARG A 229 -13.04 15.42 4.17
CA ARG A 229 -12.83 16.77 3.67
C ARG A 229 -11.37 17.19 3.78
N TYR A 230 -10.99 18.16 2.96
CA TYR A 230 -9.73 18.88 3.14
C TYR A 230 -9.91 19.99 4.17
N PHE A 231 -8.84 20.29 4.91
CA PHE A 231 -8.79 21.40 5.85
C PHE A 231 -7.36 21.95 5.98
N ASP A 232 -7.24 23.08 6.66
CA ASP A 232 -6.05 23.93 6.68
C ASP A 232 -4.85 23.29 7.42
N ASN A 233 -3.64 23.54 6.91
CA ASN A 233 -2.39 23.06 7.50
C ASN A 233 -2.14 23.63 8.91
N VAL A 234 -2.51 24.89 9.15
CA VAL A 234 -2.40 25.57 10.44
C VAL A 234 -3.33 24.91 11.46
N TRP A 235 -4.55 24.54 11.06
CA TRP A 235 -5.48 23.85 11.98
C TRP A 235 -4.94 22.50 12.43
N MET A 236 -4.30 21.75 11.54
CA MET A 236 -3.65 20.49 11.92
C MET A 236 -2.49 20.73 12.91
N ALA A 237 -1.65 21.74 12.67
CA ALA A 237 -0.56 22.08 13.58
C ALA A 237 -1.09 22.49 14.97
N GLN A 238 -2.16 23.28 15.04
CA GLN A 238 -2.83 23.64 16.30
C GLN A 238 -3.33 22.40 17.06
N ILE A 239 -3.95 21.46 16.35
CA ILE A 239 -4.44 20.20 16.94
C ILE A 239 -3.27 19.40 17.51
N LEU A 240 -2.19 19.22 16.76
CA LEU A 240 -1.02 18.48 17.21
C LEU A 240 -0.39 19.13 18.46
N LEU A 241 -0.25 20.46 18.49
CA LEU A 241 0.28 21.20 19.64
C LEU A 241 -0.61 21.03 20.89
N ASP A 242 -1.93 21.06 20.71
CA ASP A 242 -2.87 20.82 21.81
C ASP A 242 -2.82 19.35 22.28
N ILE A 243 -2.59 18.38 21.39
CA ILE A 243 -2.34 16.97 21.77
C ILE A 243 -1.07 16.83 22.61
N VAL A 244 0.03 17.50 22.24
CA VAL A 244 1.27 17.52 23.04
C VAL A 244 0.99 18.02 24.47
N SER A 245 0.19 19.08 24.58
CA SER A 245 -0.20 19.67 25.87
C SER A 245 -1.16 18.77 26.66
N LEU A 246 -1.93 17.93 25.97
CA LEU A 246 -2.92 17.02 26.54
C LEU A 246 -2.29 15.77 27.16
N LYS A 247 -1.23 15.22 26.53
CA LYS A 247 -0.55 13.99 26.98
C LYS A 247 0.07 14.19 28.35
N THR A 248 -0.30 13.34 29.32
CA THR A 248 0.26 13.36 30.68
C THR A 248 1.46 12.45 30.82
N ASP A 249 1.47 11.32 30.10
CA ASP A 249 2.61 10.42 30.01
C ASP A 249 3.78 11.09 29.28
N THR A 250 5.00 10.87 29.78
CA THR A 250 6.19 11.55 29.26
C THR A 250 6.62 10.99 27.90
N GLN A 251 6.46 9.68 27.67
CA GLN A 251 6.84 9.06 26.40
C GLN A 251 5.83 9.41 25.32
N GLU A 252 4.53 9.33 25.60
CA GLU A 252 3.49 9.72 24.65
C GLU A 252 3.58 11.21 24.30
N ARG A 253 3.91 12.06 25.27
CA ARG A 253 4.13 13.49 25.03
C ARG A 253 5.32 13.73 24.11
N GLU A 254 6.43 13.01 24.29
CA GLU A 254 7.60 13.15 23.42
C GLU A 254 7.28 12.69 22.00
N LEU A 255 6.61 11.55 21.83
CA LEU A 255 6.14 11.09 20.51
C LEU A 255 5.21 12.10 19.82
N ALA A 256 4.28 12.70 20.59
CA ALA A 256 3.42 13.75 20.06
C ALA A 256 4.20 14.99 19.65
N LYS A 257 5.24 15.36 20.41
CA LYS A 257 6.10 16.51 20.15
C LYS A 257 6.96 16.28 18.90
N GLU A 258 7.58 15.11 18.76
CA GLU A 258 8.32 14.72 17.56
C GLU A 258 7.41 14.75 16.32
N PHE A 259 6.17 14.28 16.42
CA PHE A 259 5.22 14.38 15.33
C PHE A 259 4.87 15.84 15.03
N PHE A 260 4.54 16.66 16.02
CA PHE A 260 4.27 18.09 15.81
C PHE A 260 5.42 18.81 15.11
N GLU A 261 6.66 18.60 15.56
CA GLU A 261 7.87 19.19 14.97
C GLU A 261 8.10 18.72 13.52
N HIS A 262 7.97 17.42 13.27
CA HIS A 262 8.06 16.85 11.94
C HIS A 262 7.00 17.45 11.00
N TYR A 263 5.75 17.50 11.45
CA TYR A 263 4.64 18.05 10.69
C TYR A 263 4.87 19.53 10.32
N CYS A 264 5.30 20.34 11.29
CA CYS A 264 5.60 21.76 11.07
C CYS A 264 6.74 21.95 10.08
N LYS A 265 7.81 21.15 10.20
CA LYS A 265 8.93 21.15 9.24
C LYS A 265 8.46 20.84 7.81
N MET A 266 7.64 19.80 7.64
CA MET A 266 7.12 19.38 6.34
C MET A 266 6.20 20.42 5.70
N ASN A 267 5.47 21.18 6.52
CA ASN A 267 4.51 22.20 6.07
C ASN A 267 5.03 23.64 6.14
N GLN A 268 6.30 23.85 6.48
CA GLN A 268 6.94 25.16 6.61
C GLN A 268 6.22 26.09 7.60
N ILE A 269 5.73 25.52 8.69
CA ILE A 269 5.04 26.24 9.78
C ILE A 269 6.03 26.51 10.89
N ARG A 270 6.02 27.73 11.42
CA ARG A 270 6.77 28.13 12.61
C ARG A 270 5.85 28.09 13.81
N GLU A 271 6.25 27.41 14.89
CA GLU A 271 5.45 27.27 16.11
C GLU A 271 5.12 28.63 16.71
N GLU A 272 6.06 29.58 16.71
CA GLU A 272 5.88 30.91 17.30
C GLU A 272 4.84 31.76 16.55
N GLU A 273 4.49 31.37 15.32
CA GLU A 273 3.51 32.05 14.47
C GLU A 273 2.15 31.35 14.45
N LEU A 274 2.00 30.23 15.15
CA LEU A 274 0.74 29.53 15.22
C LEU A 274 -0.30 30.39 15.95
N PRO A 275 -1.40 30.77 15.27
CA PRO A 275 -2.48 31.47 15.95
C PRO A 275 -3.18 30.53 16.94
N LYS A 276 -3.95 31.10 17.87
CA LYS A 276 -4.84 30.31 18.70
C LYS A 276 -5.97 29.70 17.84
N PRO A 277 -6.53 28.54 18.24
CA PRO A 277 -7.72 27.99 17.59
C PRO A 277 -8.84 29.04 17.53
N ASN A 278 -9.46 29.16 16.37
CA ASN A 278 -10.54 30.11 16.10
C ASN A 278 -11.65 29.45 15.26
N GLY A 279 -11.94 28.18 15.57
CA GLY A 279 -13.02 27.41 14.95
C GLY A 279 -14.40 27.90 15.38
N ALA A 280 -15.44 27.23 14.90
CA ALA A 280 -16.83 27.63 15.13
C ALA A 280 -17.18 27.76 16.62
N LEU A 281 -16.70 26.84 17.48
CA LEU A 281 -16.93 26.90 18.93
C LEU A 281 -16.24 28.09 19.61
N MET A 282 -15.16 28.61 19.01
CA MET A 282 -14.42 29.75 19.56
C MET A 282 -15.03 31.10 19.16
N ARG A 283 -15.96 31.10 18.19
CA ARG A 283 -16.61 32.29 17.64
C ARG A 283 -18.04 32.51 18.17
N MET A 284 -18.47 31.66 19.11
CA MET A 284 -19.77 31.76 19.78
C MET A 284 -19.75 32.77 20.93
#